data_AF-A0A1S3QT29-F1
#
_entry.id   AF-A0A1S3QT29-F1
#
_cell.length_a   1.000
_cell.length_b   1.000
_cell.length_c   1.000
_cell.angle_alpha   90.00
_cell.angle_beta   90.00
_cell.angle_gamma   90.00
#
_symmetry.space_group_name_H-M   'P 1'
#
loop_
_entity.id
_entity.type
_entity.pdbx_description
1 polymer ?
#
loop_
_entity_poly.entity_id
_entity_poly.type
_entity_poly.pdbx_seq_one_letter_code
_entity_poly.pdbx_strand_id
1 'polypeptide(L)'
;MSIGDVEELQWELLNLKSTIEKSDACLYAPTNDDIYDDNCIFKFLHCYLLELEVVLIEDMQVTDDYHDKIKTSIYHRKNKLEEHEHQYNSSGCSPCEAQRVANSTIFLYNLERLLEKIGTTISLSV
;
A
#
# COMPACT_ATOMS: atom_id res chain seq x y z
N MET A 1 -0.04 -10.82 -7.40
CA MET A 1 0.28 -9.49 -7.94
C MET A 1 1.19 -9.66 -9.15
N SER A 2 1.00 -8.90 -10.22
CA SER A 2 1.88 -8.86 -11.40
C SER A 2 2.84 -7.68 -11.34
N ILE A 3 3.88 -7.65 -12.19
CA ILE A 3 4.75 -6.47 -12.32
C ILE A 3 3.96 -5.25 -12.81
N GLY A 4 2.99 -5.45 -13.71
CA GLY A 4 2.10 -4.38 -14.18
C GLY A 4 1.23 -3.83 -13.06
N ASP A 5 0.78 -4.68 -12.11
CA ASP A 5 0.02 -4.23 -10.94
C ASP A 5 0.87 -3.29 -10.06
N VAL A 6 2.19 -3.54 -9.97
CA VAL A 6 3.14 -2.71 -9.18
C VAL A 6 3.38 -1.37 -9.89
N GLU A 7 3.67 -1.39 -11.18
CA GLU A 7 3.91 -0.18 -11.98
C GLU A 7 2.67 0.74 -11.98
N GLU A 8 1.48 0.16 -12.12
CA GLU A 8 0.22 0.91 -12.06
C GLU A 8 0.01 1.55 -10.68
N LEU A 9 0.28 0.82 -9.59
CA LEU A 9 0.17 1.36 -8.24
C LEU A 9 1.22 2.47 -7.98
N GLN A 10 2.45 2.32 -8.46
CA GLN A 10 3.46 3.39 -8.39
C GLN A 10 3.02 4.65 -9.13
N TRP A 11 2.40 4.50 -10.30
CA TRP A 11 1.85 5.62 -11.05
C TRP A 11 0.66 6.27 -10.33
N GLU A 12 -0.22 5.48 -9.72
CA GLU A 12 -1.34 5.99 -8.89
C GLU A 12 -0.82 6.82 -7.71
N LEU A 13 0.20 6.32 -7.00
CA LEU A 13 0.84 7.04 -5.88
C LEU A 13 1.48 8.35 -6.30
N LEU A 14 2.12 8.39 -7.48
CA LEU A 14 2.68 9.63 -8.02
C LEU A 14 1.59 10.70 -8.20
N ASN A 15 0.41 10.31 -8.67
CA ASN A 15 -0.72 11.24 -8.87
C ASN A 15 -1.42 11.60 -7.55
N LEU A 16 -1.44 10.69 -6.59
CA LEU A 16 -1.99 10.92 -5.24
C LEU A 16 -1.03 11.63 -4.29
N LYS A 17 0.24 11.82 -4.67
CA LYS A 17 1.29 12.34 -3.77
C LYS A 17 0.88 13.59 -2.99
N SER A 18 0.33 14.59 -3.68
CA SER A 18 -0.13 15.83 -3.03
C SER A 18 -1.28 15.59 -2.04
N THR A 19 -2.20 14.67 -2.34
CA THR A 19 -3.29 14.30 -1.44
C THR A 19 -2.75 13.60 -0.20
N ILE A 20 -1.86 12.62 -0.39
CA ILE A 20 -1.26 11.86 0.71
C ILE A 20 -0.46 12.79 1.61
N GLU A 21 0.48 13.57 1.07
CA GLU A 21 1.35 14.46 1.86
C GLU A 21 0.60 15.56 2.62
N LYS A 22 -0.64 15.90 2.24
CA LYS A 22 -1.48 16.88 2.94
C LYS A 22 -2.35 16.26 4.04
N SER A 23 -2.51 14.93 4.04
CA SER A 23 -3.27 14.22 5.06
C SER A 23 -2.57 14.35 6.42
N ASP A 24 -3.34 14.67 7.44
CA ASP A 24 -2.96 14.70 8.85
C ASP A 24 -3.24 13.36 9.57
N ALA A 25 -3.66 12.34 8.81
CA ALA A 25 -3.89 11.00 9.32
C ALA A 25 -2.63 10.39 9.94
N CYS A 26 -2.85 9.65 11.02
CA CYS A 26 -1.85 8.84 11.69
C CYS A 26 -1.99 7.40 11.17
N LEU A 27 -1.08 6.99 10.29
CA LEU A 27 -1.23 5.77 9.49
C LEU A 27 -0.29 4.66 9.97
N TYR A 28 -0.76 3.41 9.98
CA TYR A 28 0.12 2.27 10.22
C TYR A 28 1.10 2.09 9.05
N ALA A 29 2.40 2.27 9.31
CA ALA A 29 3.44 2.28 8.29
C ALA A 29 4.53 1.25 8.62
N PRO A 30 4.38 -0.03 8.19
CA PRO A 30 5.43 -1.04 8.33
C PRO A 30 6.79 -0.50 7.84
N THR A 31 7.82 -0.58 8.68
CA THR A 31 9.11 0.04 8.38
C THR A 31 9.93 -0.79 7.39
N ASN A 32 11.01 -0.22 6.87
CA ASN A 32 11.95 -0.98 6.03
C ASN A 32 12.46 -2.24 6.72
N ASP A 33 12.65 -2.21 8.05
CA ASP A 33 13.08 -3.37 8.83
C ASP A 33 12.03 -4.50 8.80
N ASP A 34 10.74 -4.14 8.84
CA ASP A 34 9.62 -5.08 8.69
C ASP A 34 9.50 -5.59 7.25
N ILE A 35 9.76 -4.71 6.28
CA ILE A 35 9.72 -5.00 4.84
C ILE A 35 10.77 -6.04 4.43
N TYR A 36 11.88 -6.22 5.17
CA TYR A 36 12.93 -7.18 4.81
C TYR A 36 12.54 -8.66 4.96
N ASP A 37 11.42 -8.99 5.62
CA ASP A 37 10.87 -10.36 5.59
C ASP A 37 10.05 -10.59 4.30
N ASP A 38 10.65 -11.30 3.35
CA ASP A 38 10.02 -11.66 2.07
C ASP A 38 8.68 -12.40 2.25
N ASN A 39 8.48 -13.08 3.39
CA ASN A 39 7.25 -13.83 3.65
C ASN A 39 6.05 -12.94 3.99
N CYS A 40 6.27 -11.65 4.29
CA CYS A 40 5.23 -10.73 4.74
C CYS A 40 4.97 -9.56 3.77
N ILE A 41 5.71 -9.45 2.67
CA ILE A 41 5.65 -8.28 1.76
C ILE A 41 4.24 -8.00 1.23
N PHE A 42 3.48 -9.03 0.85
CA PHE A 42 2.12 -8.86 0.33
C PHE A 42 1.10 -8.58 1.43
N LYS A 43 1.34 -9.07 2.65
CA LYS A 43 0.55 -8.69 3.83
C LYS A 43 0.76 -7.22 4.18
N PHE A 44 2.01 -6.76 4.19
CA PHE A 44 2.29 -5.35 4.45
C PHE A 44 1.76 -4.45 3.35
N LEU A 45 1.79 -4.89 2.09
CA LEU A 45 1.12 -4.14 1.02
C LEU A 45 -0.38 -4.05 1.26
N HIS A 46 -1.03 -5.12 1.72
CA HIS A 46 -2.44 -5.07 2.11
C HIS A 46 -2.68 -4.02 3.22
N CYS A 47 -1.84 -3.98 4.25
CA CYS A 47 -1.91 -2.93 5.29
C CYS A 47 -1.77 -1.52 4.71
N TYR A 48 -0.81 -1.31 3.82
CA TYR A 48 -0.65 -0.01 3.15
C TYR A 48 -1.88 0.39 2.33
N LEU A 49 -2.55 -0.54 1.65
CA LEU A 49 -3.76 -0.22 0.89
C LEU A 49 -4.97 0.07 1.79
N LEU A 50 -5.06 -0.57 2.97
CA LEU A 50 -6.08 -0.24 3.98
C LEU A 50 -5.90 1.20 4.49
N GLU A 51 -4.67 1.57 4.86
CA GLU A 51 -4.36 2.92 5.34
C GLU A 51 -4.48 3.98 4.24
N LEU A 52 -4.12 3.65 3.00
CA LEU A 52 -4.30 4.54 1.86
C LEU A 52 -5.78 4.80 1.58
N GLU A 53 -6.65 3.81 1.78
CA GLU A 53 -8.10 4.00 1.69
C GLU A 53 -8.60 4.99 2.74
N VAL A 54 -8.06 4.97 3.97
CA VAL A 54 -8.38 5.99 5.00
C VAL A 54 -8.05 7.39 4.49
N VAL A 55 -6.83 7.61 3.96
CA VAL A 55 -6.42 8.89 3.37
C VAL A 55 -7.39 9.35 2.27
N LEU A 56 -7.78 8.44 1.39
CA LEU A 56 -8.65 8.73 0.25
C LEU A 56 -10.12 8.97 0.63
N ILE A 57 -10.57 8.37 1.73
CA ILE A 57 -11.90 8.62 2.31
C ILE A 57 -11.89 9.97 3.04
N GLU A 58 -10.84 10.31 3.77
CA GLU A 58 -10.76 11.58 4.50
C GLU A 58 -10.58 12.79 3.57
N ASP A 59 -9.96 12.61 2.40
CA ASP A 59 -9.87 13.61 1.33
C ASP A 59 -11.20 13.82 0.57
N MET A 60 -12.33 13.95 1.28
CA MET A 60 -13.70 14.16 0.77
C MET A 60 -13.88 15.39 -0.14
N GLN A 61 -12.81 16.09 -0.51
CA GLN A 61 -12.85 17.34 -1.28
C GLN A 61 -12.51 17.18 -2.77
N VAL A 62 -12.00 16.02 -3.21
CA VAL A 62 -11.67 15.79 -4.64
C VAL A 62 -12.63 14.79 -5.27
N THR A 63 -13.57 15.30 -6.07
CA THR A 63 -14.63 14.52 -6.75
C THR A 63 -14.45 14.50 -8.27
N ASP A 64 -13.20 14.50 -8.77
CA ASP A 64 -12.98 14.33 -10.20
C ASP A 64 -12.95 12.84 -10.59
N ASP A 65 -13.40 12.55 -11.82
CA ASP A 65 -13.49 11.20 -12.40
C ASP A 65 -12.15 10.44 -12.35
N TYR A 66 -11.05 11.17 -12.30
CA TYR A 66 -9.72 10.59 -12.24
C TYR A 66 -9.37 10.07 -10.85
N HIS A 67 -9.63 10.85 -9.79
CA HIS A 67 -9.48 10.39 -8.40
C HIS A 67 -10.42 9.22 -8.09
N ASP A 68 -11.65 9.23 -8.60
CA ASP A 68 -12.60 8.11 -8.42
C ASP A 68 -12.09 6.82 -9.06
N LYS A 69 -11.44 6.90 -10.23
CA LYS A 69 -10.79 5.77 -10.87
C LYS A 69 -9.64 5.22 -10.02
N ILE A 70 -8.78 6.09 -9.49
CA ILE A 70 -7.68 5.66 -8.62
C ILE A 70 -8.25 5.01 -7.34
N LYS A 71 -9.24 5.63 -6.68
CA LYS A 71 -9.90 5.06 -5.50
C LYS A 71 -10.45 3.66 -5.76
N THR A 72 -11.16 3.49 -6.88
CA THR A 72 -11.70 2.19 -7.33
C THR A 72 -10.60 1.16 -7.56
N SER A 73 -9.51 1.59 -8.18
CA SER A 73 -8.33 0.76 -8.46
C SER A 73 -7.65 0.26 -7.18
N ILE A 74 -7.41 1.17 -6.21
CA ILE A 74 -6.88 0.85 -4.87
C ILE A 74 -7.80 -0.13 -4.15
N TYR A 75 -9.11 0.13 -4.13
CA TYR A 75 -10.12 -0.75 -3.52
C TYR A 75 -10.06 -2.17 -4.11
N HIS A 76 -9.99 -2.31 -5.44
CA HIS A 76 -9.89 -3.61 -6.08
C HIS A 76 -8.60 -4.35 -5.74
N ARG A 77 -7.44 -3.67 -5.71
CA ARG A 77 -6.17 -4.29 -5.33
C ARG A 77 -6.18 -4.76 -3.87
N LYS A 78 -6.72 -3.93 -2.98
CA LYS A 78 -6.89 -4.25 -1.56
C LYS A 78 -7.72 -5.53 -1.38
N ASN A 79 -8.92 -5.58 -1.96
CA ASN A 79 -9.80 -6.75 -1.86
C ASN A 79 -9.17 -8.00 -2.48
N LYS A 80 -8.45 -7.87 -3.60
CA LYS A 80 -7.72 -8.99 -4.20
C LYS A 80 -6.64 -9.54 -3.27
N LEU A 81 -5.97 -8.70 -2.48
CA LEU A 81 -5.01 -9.17 -1.48
C LEU A 81 -5.70 -9.84 -0.29
N GLU A 82 -6.84 -9.31 0.14
CA GLU A 82 -7.67 -9.86 1.22
C GLU A 82 -8.23 -11.25 0.87
N GLU A 83 -8.79 -11.41 -0.34
CA GLU A 83 -9.29 -12.69 -0.85
C GLU A 83 -8.20 -13.78 -0.91
N HIS A 84 -6.96 -13.34 -1.14
CA HIS A 84 -5.79 -14.19 -1.22
C HIS A 84 -4.95 -14.19 0.07
N GLU A 85 -5.50 -13.68 1.18
CA GLU A 85 -4.75 -13.50 2.43
C GLU A 85 -4.08 -14.81 2.87
N HIS A 86 -4.75 -15.96 2.78
CA HIS A 86 -4.17 -17.25 3.12
C HIS A 86 -2.91 -17.65 2.31
N GLN A 87 -2.69 -17.05 1.13
CA GLN A 87 -1.51 -17.30 0.29
C GLN A 87 -0.30 -16.47 0.72
N TYR A 88 -0.53 -15.37 1.44
CA TYR A 88 0.47 -14.36 1.79
C TYR A 88 0.62 -14.14 3.29
N ASN A 89 -0.28 -14.70 4.09
CA ASN A 89 -0.29 -14.60 5.53
C ASN A 89 0.39 -15.85 6.10
N SER A 90 1.73 -15.85 6.06
CA SER A 90 2.47 -16.81 6.85
C SER A 90 2.13 -16.60 8.33
N SER A 91 2.04 -17.67 9.11
CA SER A 91 1.64 -17.65 10.52
C SER A 91 2.55 -16.79 11.44
N GLY A 92 3.61 -16.17 10.91
CA GLY A 92 4.54 -15.30 11.61
C GLY A 92 4.37 -13.79 11.38
N CYS A 93 3.58 -13.35 10.40
CA CYS A 93 3.49 -11.91 10.13
C CYS A 93 2.58 -11.20 11.14
N SER A 94 3.05 -10.12 11.76
CA SER A 94 2.25 -9.29 12.66
C SER A 94 1.06 -8.61 11.96
N PRO A 95 -0.03 -8.28 12.69
CA PRO A 95 -1.15 -7.51 12.12
C PRO A 95 -0.73 -6.07 11.77
N CYS A 96 -1.58 -5.36 11.01
CA CYS A 96 -1.33 -3.99 10.57
C CYS A 96 -1.22 -3.02 11.75
N GLU A 97 -2.08 -3.20 12.75
CA GLU A 97 -2.16 -2.34 13.94
C GLU A 97 -0.99 -2.55 14.91
N ALA A 98 -0.20 -3.61 14.72
CA ALA A 98 1.05 -3.81 15.45
C ALA A 98 2.23 -3.03 14.85
N GLN A 99 2.05 -2.45 13.66
CA GLN A 99 3.08 -1.63 13.02
C GLN A 99 3.18 -0.25 13.67
N ARG A 100 4.32 0.42 13.45
CA ARG A 100 4.49 1.79 13.92
C ARG A 100 3.54 2.72 13.17
N VAL A 101 2.93 3.62 13.92
CA VAL A 101 2.17 4.74 13.37
C VAL A 101 3.14 5.80 12.87
N ALA A 102 2.90 6.34 11.68
CA ALA A 102 3.70 7.39 11.07
C ALA A 102 2.81 8.47 10.43
N ASN A 103 3.40 9.63 10.14
CA ASN A 103 2.75 10.65 9.33
C ASN A 103 2.70 10.22 7.85
N SER A 104 1.86 10.90 7.09
CA SER A 104 1.61 10.61 5.68
C SER A 104 2.84 10.66 4.77
N THR A 105 3.81 11.54 5.05
CA THR A 105 5.08 11.60 4.30
C THR A 105 5.93 10.35 4.52
N ILE A 106 6.09 9.91 5.77
CA ILE A 106 6.84 8.69 6.10
C ILE A 106 6.11 7.46 5.57
N PHE A 107 4.78 7.43 5.69
CA PHE A 107 3.93 6.39 5.13
C PHE A 107 4.16 6.23 3.62
N LEU A 108 4.07 7.32 2.85
CA LEU A 108 4.29 7.29 1.40
C LEU A 108 5.70 6.79 1.05
N TYR A 109 6.71 7.31 1.75
CA TYR A 109 8.10 6.90 1.53
C TYR A 109 8.31 5.39 1.75
N ASN A 110 7.75 4.82 2.83
CA ASN A 110 7.90 3.39 3.10
C ASN A 110 7.09 2.53 2.11
N LEU A 111 5.92 3.00 1.68
CA LEU A 111 5.12 2.33 0.65
C LEU A 111 5.86 2.26 -0.69
N GLU A 112 6.45 3.37 -1.15
CA GLU A 112 7.25 3.39 -2.38
C GLU A 112 8.38 2.36 -2.34
N ARG A 113 9.09 2.26 -1.20
CA ARG A 113 10.15 1.27 -1.00
C ARG A 113 9.66 -0.17 -0.96
N LEU A 114 8.48 -0.41 -0.38
CA LEU A 114 7.85 -1.74 -0.42
C LEU A 114 7.53 -2.14 -1.87
N LEU A 115 7.02 -1.21 -2.70
CA LEU A 115 6.71 -1.48 -4.09
C LEU A 115 7.96 -1.76 -4.94
N GLU A 116 9.05 -1.01 -4.71
CA GLU A 116 10.35 -1.31 -5.31
C GLU A 116 10.79 -2.75 -4.96
N LYS A 117 10.66 -3.13 -3.69
CA LYS A 117 11.00 -4.48 -3.25
C LYS A 117 10.12 -5.54 -3.93
N ILE A 118 8.80 -5.38 -3.91
CA ILE A 118 7.87 -6.32 -4.55
C ILE A 118 8.18 -6.45 -6.04
N GLY A 119 8.46 -5.35 -6.73
CA GLY A 119 8.91 -5.35 -8.13
C GLY A 119 10.13 -6.24 -8.33
N THR A 120 11.18 -6.06 -7.50
CA THR A 120 12.39 -6.90 -7.57
C THR A 120 12.12 -8.37 -7.25
N THR A 121 11.31 -8.68 -6.24
CA THR A 121 10.95 -10.06 -5.86
C THR A 121 10.19 -10.77 -6.98
N ILE A 122 9.24 -10.08 -7.63
CA ILE A 122 8.48 -10.63 -8.75
C ILE A 122 9.42 -10.87 -9.94
N SER A 123 10.30 -9.93 -10.28
CA SER A 123 11.24 -10.09 -11.40
C SER A 123 12.24 -11.23 -11.21
N LEU A 124 12.61 -11.56 -9.98
CA LEU A 124 13.51 -12.69 -9.67
C LEU A 124 12.80 -14.06 -9.66
N SER A 125 11.47 -14.07 -9.69
CA SER A 125 10.65 -15.30 -9.65
C SER A 125 10.22 -15.80 -11.04
N VAL A 126 10.65 -15.11 -12.11
CA VAL A 126 10.40 -15.41 -13.53
C VAL A 126 11.68 -15.92 -14.19
#